data_AF-A0A7K5X915-F1
#
_entry.id   AF-A0A7K5X915-F1
#
_cell.length_a   1.000
_cell.length_b   1.000
_cell.length_c   1.000
_cell.angle_alpha   90.00
_cell.angle_beta   90.00
_cell.angle_gamma   90.00
#
_symmetry.space_group_name_H-M   'P 1'
#
loop_
_entity.id
_entity.type
_entity.pdbx_description
1 polymer ?
#
loop_
_entity_poly.entity_id
_entity_poly.type
_entity_poly.pdbx_seq_one_letter_code
_entity_poly.pdbx_strand_id
1 'polypeptide(L)'
;RFLEEYAKHNLTFWAVTAENEPSAGLINNYPFQCLGFTAEQQRDFIAQDLGPALANSSHRDVQLIILDDNRLHLPHWAKVVLEDEEAARYVHGIGIHWYLDFIGPIQDTVVPTHELFPDYFILATEACIGAHFWE
;
A
#
# COMPACT_ATOMS: atom_id res chain seq x y z
N ARG A 1 4.64 0.85 -18.62
CA ARG A 1 6.04 0.39 -18.78
C ARG A 1 6.34 -0.91 -18.05
N PHE A 2 6.45 -0.96 -16.72
CA PHE A 2 6.79 -2.22 -16.01
C PHE A 2 5.88 -3.39 -16.40
N LEU A 3 4.56 -3.20 -16.30
CA LEU A 3 3.55 -4.20 -16.67
C LEU A 3 3.62 -4.59 -18.17
N GLU A 4 3.90 -3.62 -19.04
CA GLU A 4 4.03 -3.84 -20.49
C GLU A 4 5.24 -4.71 -20.84
N GLU A 5 6.38 -4.48 -20.18
CA GLU A 5 7.59 -5.28 -20.40
C GLU A 5 7.38 -6.73 -19.96
N TYR A 6 6.76 -6.96 -18.81
CA TYR A 6 6.43 -8.32 -18.35
C TYR A 6 5.42 -9.02 -19.27
N ALA A 7 4.45 -8.29 -19.83
CA ALA A 7 3.51 -8.85 -20.78
C ALA A 7 4.18 -9.36 -22.06
N LYS A 8 5.31 -8.77 -22.50
CA LYS A 8 6.12 -9.30 -23.62
C LYS A 8 6.71 -10.68 -23.32
N HIS A 9 6.83 -11.03 -22.04
CA HIS A 9 7.26 -12.34 -21.56
C HIS A 9 6.09 -13.25 -21.15
N ASN A 10 4.86 -12.93 -21.55
CA ASN A 10 3.64 -13.65 -21.19
C ASN A 10 3.39 -13.73 -19.66
N LEU A 11 3.88 -12.75 -18.91
CA LEU A 11 3.61 -12.62 -17.48
C LEU A 11 2.55 -11.54 -17.25
N THR A 12 1.59 -11.87 -16.40
CA THR A 12 0.52 -10.96 -15.99
C THR A 12 0.56 -10.78 -14.48
N PHE A 13 0.04 -9.64 -14.02
CA PHE A 13 -0.02 -9.33 -12.59
C PHE A 13 -1.47 -9.35 -12.14
N TRP A 14 -1.69 -9.89 -10.95
CA TRP A 14 -2.97 -9.75 -10.26
C TRP A 14 -3.12 -8.36 -9.64
N ALA A 15 -2.06 -7.89 -8.98
CA ALA A 15 -2.05 -6.62 -8.25
C ALA A 15 -0.68 -5.95 -8.30
N VAL A 16 -0.68 -4.65 -7.99
CA VAL A 16 0.51 -3.85 -7.64
C VAL A 16 0.22 -3.07 -6.37
N THR A 17 1.26 -2.74 -5.62
CA THR A 17 1.18 -1.82 -4.49
C THR A 17 1.62 -0.42 -4.92
N ALA A 18 1.11 0.62 -4.26
CA ALA A 18 1.39 2.00 -4.62
C ALA A 18 2.87 2.39 -4.37
N GLU A 19 3.45 1.87 -3.30
CA GLU A 19 4.86 2.00 -2.92
C GLU A 19 5.13 0.97 -1.81
N ASN A 20 6.30 0.34 -1.80
CA ASN A 20 6.72 -0.50 -0.68
C ASN A 20 7.19 0.39 0.49
N GLU A 21 6.60 0.23 1.67
CA GLU A 21 6.92 0.98 2.88
C GLU A 21 7.06 2.50 2.65
N PRO A 22 6.00 3.19 2.18
CA PRO A 22 6.03 4.64 1.91
C PRO A 22 6.47 5.48 3.12
N SER A 23 6.29 5.00 4.35
CA SER A 23 6.75 5.71 5.55
C SER A 23 8.28 5.70 5.69
N ALA A 24 8.97 4.69 5.16
CA ALA A 24 10.41 4.54 5.25
C ALA A 24 11.15 5.72 4.59
N GLY A 25 10.67 6.17 3.43
CA GLY A 25 11.26 7.29 2.71
C GLY A 25 11.05 8.66 3.37
N LEU A 26 10.27 8.74 4.44
CA LEU A 26 10.15 9.94 5.29
C LEU A 26 11.20 9.97 6.42
N ILE A 27 11.94 8.90 6.62
CA ILE A 27 13.02 8.80 7.62
C ILE A 27 14.33 9.29 6.99
N ASN A 28 14.92 10.32 7.59
CA ASN A 28 16.22 10.83 7.13
C ASN A 28 17.30 9.74 7.21
N ASN A 29 18.05 9.58 6.12
CA ASN A 29 19.11 8.58 5.98
C ASN A 29 18.63 7.13 6.15
N TYR A 30 17.43 6.82 5.68
CA TYR A 30 16.98 5.43 5.57
C TYR A 30 17.99 4.60 4.75
N PRO A 31 18.39 3.40 5.21
CA PRO A 31 19.64 2.78 4.77
C PRO A 31 19.61 2.12 3.38
N PHE A 32 18.44 2.00 2.74
CA PHE A 32 18.28 1.35 1.45
C PHE A 32 17.16 2.01 0.62
N GLN A 33 16.85 1.42 -0.53
CA GLN A 33 15.89 1.95 -1.50
C GLN A 33 14.51 2.14 -0.87
N CYS A 34 14.02 3.37 -0.93
CA CYS A 34 12.68 3.75 -0.46
C CYS A 34 12.24 5.01 -1.21
N LEU A 35 10.93 5.20 -1.36
CA LEU A 35 10.35 6.46 -1.81
C LEU A 35 9.28 6.92 -0.80
N GLY A 36 9.46 8.13 -0.26
CA GLY A 36 8.63 8.65 0.81
C GLY A 36 7.29 9.19 0.32
N PHE A 37 6.19 8.74 0.94
CA PHE A 37 4.87 9.36 0.80
C PHE A 37 4.25 9.56 2.19
N THR A 38 3.60 10.71 2.41
CA THR A 38 2.54 10.78 3.43
C THR A 38 1.26 10.13 2.89
N ALA A 39 0.29 9.86 3.76
CA ALA A 39 -1.00 9.32 3.32
C ALA A 39 -1.72 10.24 2.31
N GLU A 40 -1.62 11.56 2.48
CA GLU A 40 -2.16 12.55 1.55
C GLU A 40 -1.42 12.55 0.21
N GLN A 41 -0.08 12.41 0.23
CA GLN A 41 0.70 12.31 -1.00
C GLN A 41 0.36 11.02 -1.75
N GLN A 42 0.19 9.89 -1.06
CA GLN A 42 -0.24 8.65 -1.70
C GLN A 42 -1.67 8.78 -2.27
N ARG A 43 -2.60 9.40 -1.53
CA ARG A 43 -3.95 9.73 -2.02
C ARG A 43 -3.90 10.55 -3.31
N ASP A 44 -3.17 11.67 -3.29
CA ASP A 44 -3.11 12.59 -4.42
C ASP A 44 -2.43 11.95 -5.63
N PHE A 45 -1.34 11.19 -5.41
CA PHE A 45 -0.67 10.44 -6.46
C PHE A 45 -1.60 9.39 -7.11
N ILE A 46 -2.42 8.70 -6.31
CA ILE A 46 -3.39 7.73 -6.83
C ILE A 46 -4.50 8.43 -7.62
N ALA A 47 -5.10 9.48 -7.07
CA ALA A 47 -6.19 10.20 -7.70
C ALA A 47 -5.77 10.88 -9.01
N GLN A 48 -4.61 11.53 -9.01
CA GLN A 48 -4.19 12.43 -10.09
C GLN A 48 -3.34 11.73 -11.15
N ASP A 49 -2.56 10.71 -10.77
CA ASP A 49 -1.54 10.12 -11.64
C ASP A 49 -1.71 8.61 -11.83
N LEU A 50 -1.46 7.81 -10.79
CA LEU A 50 -1.34 6.35 -10.91
C LEU A 50 -2.67 5.69 -11.31
N GLY A 51 -3.77 6.08 -10.66
CA GLY A 51 -5.10 5.55 -10.94
C GLY A 51 -5.52 5.79 -12.39
N PRO A 52 -5.55 7.06 -12.88
CA PRO A 52 -5.84 7.37 -14.27
C PRO A 52 -4.88 6.69 -15.27
N ALA A 53 -3.59 6.60 -14.95
CA ALA A 53 -2.60 5.96 -15.82
C ALA A 53 -2.85 4.45 -15.96
N LEU A 54 -3.16 3.75 -14.86
CA LEU A 54 -3.51 2.33 -14.90
C LEU A 54 -4.84 2.10 -15.63
N ALA A 55 -5.88 2.88 -15.32
CA ALA A 55 -7.21 2.75 -15.91
C ALA A 55 -7.22 2.99 -17.44
N ASN A 56 -6.37 3.90 -17.92
CA ASN A 56 -6.23 4.21 -19.35
C ASN A 56 -5.25 3.28 -20.10
N SER A 57 -4.62 2.33 -19.40
CA SER A 57 -3.68 1.38 -20.01
C SER A 57 -4.36 0.08 -20.43
N SER A 58 -3.61 -0.79 -21.13
CA SER A 58 -4.01 -2.18 -21.38
C SER A 58 -4.01 -3.06 -20.12
N HIS A 59 -3.64 -2.52 -18.96
CA HIS A 59 -3.51 -3.23 -17.68
C HIS A 59 -4.52 -2.75 -16.63
N ARG A 60 -5.62 -2.13 -17.05
CA ARG A 60 -6.68 -1.60 -16.17
C ARG A 60 -7.32 -2.62 -15.22
N ASP A 61 -7.18 -3.92 -15.48
CA ASP A 61 -7.72 -5.00 -14.63
C ASP A 61 -6.77 -5.35 -13.46
N VAL A 62 -5.55 -4.81 -13.45
CA VAL A 62 -4.58 -5.00 -12.35
C VAL A 62 -5.07 -4.24 -11.12
N GLN A 63 -5.18 -4.95 -10.01
CA GLN A 63 -5.63 -4.39 -8.74
C GLN A 63 -4.57 -3.43 -8.16
N LEU A 64 -5.01 -2.34 -7.55
CA LEU A 64 -4.13 -1.38 -6.87
C LEU A 64 -4.33 -1.46 -5.35
N ILE A 65 -3.22 -1.69 -4.65
CA ILE A 65 -3.17 -1.84 -3.20
C ILE A 65 -2.46 -0.63 -2.58
N ILE A 66 -3.08 -0.04 -1.54
CA ILE A 66 -2.53 1.10 -0.80
C ILE A 66 -1.77 0.64 0.45
N LEU A 67 -1.12 1.60 1.12
CA LEU A 67 -0.28 1.40 2.30
C LEU A 67 0.98 0.57 2.01
N ASP A 68 0.88 -0.76 1.99
CA ASP A 68 2.01 -1.71 1.83
C ASP A 68 3.15 -1.41 2.82
N ASP A 69 2.76 -1.26 4.08
CA ASP A 69 3.62 -0.91 5.21
C ASP A 69 3.05 -1.51 6.50
N ASN A 70 3.73 -1.30 7.62
CA ASN A 70 3.33 -1.77 8.93
C ASN A 70 1.91 -1.39 9.30
N ARG A 71 1.15 -2.37 9.82
CA ARG A 71 -0.25 -2.18 10.22
C ARG A 71 -0.50 -1.08 11.26
N LEU A 72 0.53 -0.52 11.90
CA LEU A 72 0.40 0.59 12.84
C LEU A 72 -0.05 1.90 12.20
N HIS A 73 0.10 2.05 10.88
CA HIS A 73 -0.43 3.20 10.14
C HIS A 73 -1.95 3.16 9.97
N LEU A 74 -2.57 2.02 10.29
CA LEU A 74 -4.02 1.84 10.24
C LEU A 74 -4.66 2.19 11.59
N PRO A 75 -5.90 2.76 11.58
CA PRO A 75 -6.76 2.99 10.41
C PRO A 75 -6.50 4.34 9.70
N HIS A 76 -5.59 5.17 10.20
CA HIS A 76 -5.41 6.55 9.71
C HIS A 76 -5.12 6.62 8.21
N TRP A 77 -4.17 5.81 7.71
CA TRP A 77 -3.80 5.81 6.30
C TRP A 77 -4.97 5.45 5.37
N ALA A 78 -5.74 4.43 5.78
CA ALA A 78 -6.94 4.02 5.06
C ALA A 78 -7.98 5.14 5.01
N LYS A 79 -8.21 5.85 6.13
CA LYS A 79 -9.13 6.99 6.14
C LYS A 79 -8.71 8.08 5.17
N VAL A 80 -7.45 8.51 5.22
CA VAL A 80 -6.95 9.60 4.37
C VAL A 80 -7.10 9.28 2.88
N VAL A 81 -6.85 8.03 2.49
CA VAL A 81 -6.91 7.63 1.07
C VAL A 81 -8.33 7.26 0.63
N LEU A 82 -9.09 6.53 1.45
CA LEU A 82 -10.38 5.95 1.05
C LEU A 82 -11.59 6.86 1.32
N GLU A 83 -11.46 7.90 2.15
CA GLU A 83 -12.51 8.92 2.31
C GLU A 83 -12.53 9.94 1.13
N ASP A 84 -11.50 9.93 0.27
CA ASP A 84 -11.46 10.70 -0.97
C ASP A 84 -11.95 9.85 -2.16
N GLU A 85 -13.12 10.18 -2.69
CA GLU A 85 -13.77 9.41 -3.76
C GLU A 85 -12.95 9.35 -5.08
N GLU A 86 -12.09 10.34 -5.34
CA GLU A 86 -11.25 10.35 -6.55
C GLU A 86 -10.07 9.39 -6.45
N ALA A 87 -9.52 9.20 -5.24
CA ALA A 87 -8.54 8.16 -4.99
C ALA A 87 -9.19 6.77 -4.83
N ALA A 88 -10.23 6.69 -3.99
CA ALA A 88 -10.87 5.45 -3.55
C ALA A 88 -11.35 4.58 -4.73
N ARG A 89 -11.86 5.20 -5.80
CA ARG A 89 -12.33 4.48 -7.01
C ARG A 89 -11.27 3.66 -7.73
N TYR A 90 -9.99 3.93 -7.52
CA TYR A 90 -8.88 3.18 -8.12
C TYR A 90 -8.32 2.14 -7.16
N VAL A 91 -8.63 2.22 -5.88
CA VAL A 91 -8.08 1.35 -4.84
C VAL A 91 -8.94 0.11 -4.70
N HIS A 92 -8.29 -1.05 -4.56
CA HIS A 92 -8.96 -2.33 -4.42
C HIS A 92 -8.72 -2.98 -3.05
N GLY A 93 -7.61 -2.65 -2.39
CA GLY A 93 -7.31 -3.18 -1.07
C GLY A 93 -6.14 -2.49 -0.38
N ILE A 94 -5.82 -2.98 0.81
CA ILE A 94 -4.85 -2.41 1.73
C ILE A 94 -3.77 -3.47 2.04
N GLY A 95 -2.52 -3.15 1.74
CA GLY A 95 -1.36 -3.99 2.04
C GLY A 95 -0.85 -3.71 3.44
N ILE A 96 -0.53 -4.76 4.20
CA ILE A 96 0.03 -4.64 5.56
C ILE A 96 1.28 -5.50 5.75
N HIS A 97 2.26 -4.94 6.46
CA HIS A 97 3.47 -5.62 6.93
C HIS A 97 3.38 -5.91 8.44
N TRP A 98 4.19 -6.87 8.90
CA TRP A 98 4.14 -7.44 10.26
C TRP A 98 5.46 -7.31 11.04
N TYR A 99 6.19 -6.21 10.88
CA TYR A 99 7.49 -6.02 11.54
C TYR A 99 7.41 -5.35 12.92
N LEU A 100 6.33 -4.61 13.19
CA LEU A 100 6.12 -3.85 14.43
C LEU A 100 4.87 -4.31 15.18
N ASP A 101 4.46 -5.55 15.00
CA ASP A 101 3.25 -6.13 15.56
C ASP A 101 3.26 -6.20 17.10
N PHE A 102 4.45 -6.26 17.70
CA PHE A 102 4.66 -6.19 19.15
C PHE A 102 4.28 -4.83 19.78
N ILE A 103 4.10 -3.77 18.97
CA ILE A 103 3.81 -2.41 19.47
C ILE A 103 2.31 -2.22 19.77
N GLY A 104 1.41 -2.86 19.03
CA GLY A 104 -0.03 -2.64 19.20
C GLY A 104 -0.85 -3.84 18.72
N PRO A 105 -1.95 -4.19 19.39
CA PRO A 105 -2.75 -5.36 19.03
C PRO A 105 -3.49 -5.17 17.70
N ILE A 106 -3.92 -6.26 17.06
CA ILE A 106 -4.66 -6.20 15.78
C ILE A 106 -6.02 -5.50 15.92
N GLN A 107 -6.59 -5.53 17.13
CA GLN A 107 -7.85 -4.92 17.52
C GLN A 107 -7.83 -3.39 17.41
N ASP A 108 -6.66 -2.77 17.45
CA ASP A 108 -6.53 -1.31 17.38
C ASP A 108 -6.19 -0.83 15.97
N THR A 109 -5.88 -1.74 15.04
CA THR A 109 -5.43 -1.39 13.68
C THR A 109 -6.28 -2.02 12.59
N VAL A 110 -6.12 -3.32 12.33
CA VAL A 110 -6.76 -4.01 11.19
C VAL A 110 -8.26 -4.15 11.40
N VAL A 111 -8.70 -4.48 12.62
CA VAL A 111 -10.13 -4.64 12.95
C VAL A 111 -10.92 -3.36 12.66
N PRO A 112 -10.58 -2.19 13.24
CA PRO A 112 -11.32 -0.96 12.96
C PRO A 112 -11.18 -0.52 11.49
N THR A 113 -10.08 -0.81 10.80
CA THR A 113 -9.99 -0.56 9.36
C THR A 113 -11.02 -1.35 8.57
N HIS A 114 -11.19 -2.64 8.86
CA HIS A 114 -12.20 -3.45 8.18
C HIS A 114 -13.63 -3.00 8.52
N GLU A 115 -13.89 -2.58 9.76
CA GLU A 115 -15.21 -2.05 10.17
C GLU A 115 -15.55 -0.74 9.44
N LEU A 116 -14.56 0.12 9.20
CA LEU A 116 -14.74 1.39 8.48
C LEU A 116 -14.86 1.19 6.96
N PHE A 117 -14.08 0.26 6.40
CA PHE A 117 -13.94 0.04 4.96
C PHE A 117 -14.14 -1.44 4.58
N PRO A 118 -15.32 -2.03 4.84
CA PRO A 118 -15.55 -3.47 4.72
C PRO A 118 -15.46 -4.00 3.28
N ASP A 119 -15.64 -3.13 2.29
CA ASP A 119 -15.62 -3.47 0.87
C ASP A 119 -14.19 -3.57 0.30
N TYR A 120 -13.18 -3.12 1.05
CA TYR A 120 -11.77 -3.18 0.65
C TYR A 120 -11.09 -4.35 1.36
N PHE A 121 -10.45 -5.23 0.60
CA PHE A 121 -9.73 -6.34 1.22
C PHE A 121 -8.48 -5.84 1.94
N ILE A 122 -8.10 -6.54 3.01
CA ILE A 122 -6.82 -6.33 3.70
C ILE A 122 -5.95 -7.55 3.44
N LEU A 123 -4.75 -7.33 2.92
CA LEU A 123 -3.80 -8.37 2.53
C LEU A 123 -2.47 -8.19 3.27
N ALA A 124 -2.00 -9.24 3.94
CA ALA A 124 -0.63 -9.27 4.44
C ALA A 124 0.33 -9.50 3.26
N THR A 125 1.02 -8.46 2.83
CA THR A 125 1.87 -8.45 1.64
C THR A 125 3.31 -8.85 1.96
N GLU A 126 3.78 -8.58 3.18
CA GLU A 126 5.13 -8.93 3.62
C GLU A 126 5.18 -9.33 5.11
N ALA A 127 6.00 -10.34 5.41
CA ALA A 127 6.36 -10.73 6.77
C ALA A 127 7.71 -11.46 6.76
N CYS A 128 8.58 -11.11 7.71
CA CYS A 128 9.81 -11.82 7.97
C CYS A 128 10.17 -11.74 9.46
N ILE A 129 11.05 -12.64 9.91
CA ILE A 129 11.58 -12.59 11.28
C ILE A 129 12.72 -11.58 11.28
N GLY A 130 12.58 -10.54 12.10
CA GLY A 130 13.68 -9.63 12.42
C GLY A 130 14.58 -10.20 13.53
N ALA A 131 15.85 -9.82 13.52
CA ALA A 131 16.77 -10.05 14.63
C ALA A 131 17.04 -8.72 15.34
N HIS A 132 17.44 -8.80 16.61
CA HIS A 132 17.92 -7.60 17.28
C HIS A 132 19.24 -7.13 16.66
N PHE A 133 19.50 -5.82 16.68
CA PHE A 133 20.72 -5.27 16.06
C PHE A 133 22.04 -5.74 16.72
N TRP A 134 21.96 -6.38 17.90
CA TRP A 134 23.09 -6.90 18.66
C TRP A 134 23.24 -8.43 18.59
N GLU A 135 22.32 -9.12 17.91
CA GLU A 135 22.45 -10.54 17.56
C GLU A 135 23.30 -10.71 16.31
#